data_AF-A0A7J8F1W0-F1
#
_entry.id   AF-A0A7J8F1W0-F1
#
_cell.length_a   1.000
_cell.length_b   1.000
_cell.length_c   1.000
_cell.angle_alpha   90.00
_cell.angle_beta   90.00
_cell.angle_gamma   90.00
#
_symmetry.space_group_name_H-M   'P 1'
#
loop_
_entity.id
_entity.type
_entity.pdbx_description
1 polymer ?
#
loop_
_entity_poly.entity_id
_entity_poly.type
_entity_poly.pdbx_seq_one_letter_code
_entity_poly.pdbx_strand_id
1 'polypeptide(L)'
;MIVANDATVKGGSYYPVTVKKHVRALEIALQNKLHCIYLVDSGGANLSRQGDMFLDRDHFGRIFYYQAILSSEGLAQIAVIMGTSVAGSAYVSAMCDESIIVHKQGTIFLGGPPLVKAATGQDVSAEELGGADLHCRKSGVSDYYALDDNHALYLTRKIVRNLNYQKKVDVTIEPSEDPLFPADELYGIVGTNLKRIFDIREVIARIVDGSKFSEFKSLYGDTLVTGFARIFGYPVGILGNNGVLFSESARKFSSADEAALKEPIIKKFEEEGSPYYSSARLCDDGIIDPVDTRLVLGLSLSAALNAPIQKTDFAVFRM
;
A
#
# COMPACT_ATOMS: atom_id res chain seq x y z
N MET A 1 -4.28 -0.47 8.67
CA MET A 1 -4.23 -0.97 7.28
C MET A 1 -5.43 -1.87 7.06
N ILE A 2 -6.13 -1.73 5.92
CA ILE A 2 -7.24 -2.61 5.55
C ILE A 2 -6.88 -3.27 4.22
N VAL A 3 -6.96 -4.59 4.16
CA VAL A 3 -6.78 -5.37 2.93
C VAL A 3 -8.04 -6.17 2.69
N ALA A 4 -8.70 -5.93 1.56
CA ALA A 4 -9.93 -6.62 1.20
C ALA A 4 -9.75 -7.35 -0.13
N ASN A 5 -10.12 -8.62 -0.17
CA ASN A 5 -10.23 -9.35 -1.42
C ASN A 5 -11.52 -8.93 -2.14
N ASP A 6 -11.45 -8.81 -3.47
CA ASP A 6 -12.63 -8.54 -4.30
C ASP A 6 -13.06 -9.84 -4.99
N ALA A 7 -14.06 -10.50 -4.41
CA ALA A 7 -14.59 -11.75 -4.94
C ALA A 7 -15.23 -11.60 -6.33
N THR A 8 -15.63 -10.40 -6.74
CA THR A 8 -16.20 -10.15 -8.07
C THR A 8 -15.13 -10.25 -9.17
N VAL A 9 -13.86 -9.98 -8.82
CA VAL A 9 -12.73 -10.08 -9.73
C VAL A 9 -12.14 -11.49 -9.69
N LYS A 10 -12.59 -12.35 -10.62
CA LYS A 10 -12.10 -13.72 -10.77
C LYS A 10 -12.20 -14.53 -9.46
N GLY A 11 -13.27 -14.35 -8.69
CA GLY A 11 -13.49 -15.05 -7.42
C GLY A 11 -12.52 -14.64 -6.32
N GLY A 12 -11.92 -13.44 -6.39
CA GLY A 12 -10.93 -12.97 -5.43
C GLY A 12 -9.61 -13.74 -5.51
N SER A 13 -9.35 -14.42 -6.62
CA SER A 13 -8.14 -15.22 -6.79
C SER A 13 -6.88 -14.37 -6.81
N TYR A 14 -5.81 -14.88 -6.21
CA TYR A 14 -4.52 -14.20 -6.18
C TYR A 14 -3.79 -14.38 -7.50
N TYR A 15 -3.50 -13.25 -8.15
CA TYR A 15 -2.54 -13.14 -9.24
C TYR A 15 -1.19 -12.67 -8.67
N PRO A 16 -0.08 -12.75 -9.43
CA PRO A 16 1.22 -12.25 -8.96
C PRO A 16 1.18 -10.81 -8.43
N VAL A 17 0.45 -9.92 -9.13
CA VAL A 17 0.25 -8.53 -8.67
C VAL A 17 -0.60 -8.43 -7.41
N THR A 18 -1.59 -9.32 -7.22
CA THR A 18 -2.39 -9.37 -5.99
C THR A 18 -1.52 -9.69 -4.78
N VAL A 19 -0.60 -10.65 -4.94
CA VAL A 19 0.38 -10.98 -3.89
C VAL A 19 1.28 -9.78 -3.61
N LYS A 20 1.88 -9.19 -4.65
CA LYS A 20 2.73 -7.99 -4.50
C LYS A 20 1.99 -6.86 -3.78
N LYS A 21 0.72 -6.63 -4.10
CA LYS A 21 -0.11 -5.59 -3.47
C LYS A 21 -0.43 -5.89 -2.02
N HIS A 22 -0.74 -7.13 -1.69
CA HIS A 22 -0.96 -7.53 -0.30
C HIS A 22 0.33 -7.35 0.52
N VAL A 23 1.47 -7.83 0.01
CA VAL A 23 2.78 -7.67 0.66
C VAL A 23 3.13 -6.19 0.86
N ARG A 24 2.94 -5.35 -0.17
CA ARG A 24 3.17 -3.89 -0.07
C ARG A 24 2.34 -3.24 1.03
N ALA A 25 1.07 -3.63 1.18
CA ALA A 25 0.22 -3.12 2.25
C ALA A 25 0.75 -3.49 3.65
N LEU A 26 1.31 -4.69 3.81
CA LEU A 26 1.91 -5.13 5.08
C LEU A 26 3.26 -4.46 5.36
N GLU A 27 4.04 -4.17 4.33
CA GLU A 27 5.26 -3.36 4.49
C GLU A 27 4.95 -1.96 5.00
N ILE A 28 3.93 -1.31 4.42
CA ILE A 28 3.46 0.00 4.90
C ILE A 28 2.95 -0.13 6.34
N ALA A 29 2.20 -1.19 6.66
CA ALA A 29 1.72 -1.42 8.01
C ALA A 29 2.87 -1.59 9.02
N LEU A 30 3.93 -2.32 8.65
CA LEU A 30 5.10 -2.54 9.49
C LEU A 30 5.89 -1.25 9.71
N GLN A 31 6.21 -0.54 8.62
CA GLN A 31 6.99 0.70 8.66
C GLN A 31 6.30 1.79 9.48
N ASN A 32 4.98 1.86 9.38
CA ASN A 32 4.19 2.89 10.04
C ASN A 32 3.47 2.37 11.29
N LYS A 33 3.79 1.17 11.81
CA LYS A 33 3.19 0.59 13.03
C LYS A 33 1.65 0.63 13.04
N LEU A 34 1.03 0.17 11.95
CA LEU A 34 -0.42 0.16 11.78
C LEU A 34 -1.00 -1.24 12.07
N HIS A 35 -2.08 -1.29 12.85
CA HIS A 35 -2.91 -2.49 12.99
C HIS A 35 -3.51 -2.90 11.63
N CYS A 36 -3.69 -4.20 11.41
CA CYS A 36 -4.16 -4.75 10.15
C CYS A 36 -5.54 -5.38 10.27
N ILE A 37 -6.41 -5.11 9.29
CA ILE A 37 -7.72 -5.74 9.13
C ILE A 37 -7.75 -6.42 7.76
N TYR A 38 -8.06 -7.70 7.72
CA TYR A 38 -8.15 -8.51 6.52
C TYR A 38 -9.62 -8.89 6.26
N LEU A 39 -10.22 -8.34 5.21
CA LEU A 39 -11.53 -8.78 4.74
C LEU A 39 -11.29 -9.90 3.71
N VAL A 40 -11.38 -11.13 4.19
CA VAL A 40 -11.00 -12.35 3.46
C VAL A 40 -12.18 -12.89 2.68
N ASP A 41 -12.06 -12.88 1.36
CA ASP A 41 -12.97 -13.53 0.43
C ASP A 41 -12.23 -13.89 -0.86
N SER A 42 -11.55 -15.04 -0.84
CA SER A 42 -10.65 -15.48 -1.92
C SER A 42 -10.81 -16.96 -2.23
N GLY A 43 -11.08 -17.26 -3.50
CA GLY A 43 -11.11 -18.62 -4.04
C GLY A 43 -9.73 -19.28 -4.18
N GLY A 44 -8.64 -18.65 -3.75
CA GLY A 44 -7.29 -19.22 -3.75
C GLY A 44 -6.34 -18.59 -4.77
N ALA A 45 -5.42 -19.38 -5.31
CA ALA A 45 -4.35 -18.90 -6.19
C ALA A 45 -4.68 -19.08 -7.68
N ASN A 46 -4.16 -18.19 -8.54
CA ASN A 46 -4.14 -18.43 -9.97
C ASN A 46 -3.08 -19.48 -10.34
N LEU A 47 -3.53 -20.73 -10.48
CA LEU A 47 -2.67 -21.89 -10.74
C LEU A 47 -1.87 -21.78 -12.05
N SER A 48 -2.37 -21.06 -13.06
CA SER A 48 -1.64 -20.89 -14.33
C SER A 48 -0.34 -20.08 -14.18
N ARG A 49 -0.24 -19.27 -13.12
CA ARG A 49 0.92 -18.41 -12.81
C ARG A 49 1.52 -18.72 -11.44
N GLN A 50 1.34 -19.94 -10.93
CA GLN A 50 1.76 -20.30 -9.56
C GLN A 50 3.26 -20.08 -9.29
N GLY A 51 4.11 -20.23 -10.31
CA GLY A 51 5.56 -20.03 -10.19
C GLY A 51 5.93 -18.61 -9.77
N ASP A 52 5.20 -17.62 -10.29
CA ASP A 52 5.43 -16.19 -10.05
C ASP A 52 4.73 -15.67 -8.78
N MET A 53 4.18 -16.57 -7.94
CA MET A 53 3.41 -16.15 -6.76
C MET A 53 3.53 -17.05 -5.55
N PHE A 54 4.16 -18.23 -5.63
CA PHE A 54 4.23 -19.18 -4.50
C PHE A 54 5.63 -19.37 -3.90
N LEU A 55 6.67 -19.52 -4.72
CA LEU A 55 7.95 -20.10 -4.28
C LEU A 55 9.00 -19.11 -3.71
N ASP A 56 8.96 -17.83 -4.09
CA ASP A 56 10.03 -16.87 -3.79
C ASP A 56 9.81 -16.15 -2.45
N ARG A 57 10.83 -15.42 -1.97
CA ARG A 57 10.80 -14.69 -0.70
C ARG A 57 9.64 -13.72 -0.60
N ASP A 58 9.35 -13.00 -1.69
CA ASP A 58 8.34 -11.93 -1.72
C ASP A 58 6.99 -12.42 -2.27
N HIS A 59 6.78 -13.73 -2.31
CA HIS A 59 5.56 -14.40 -2.77
C HIS A 59 4.56 -14.66 -1.63
N PHE A 60 3.52 -15.47 -1.87
CA PHE A 60 2.36 -15.62 -0.99
C PHE A 60 2.70 -15.90 0.48
N GLY A 61 3.72 -16.73 0.75
CA GLY A 61 4.15 -17.05 2.11
C GLY A 61 4.66 -15.85 2.91
N ARG A 62 5.07 -14.77 2.23
CA ARG A 62 5.53 -13.53 2.86
C ARG A 62 4.42 -12.82 3.64
N ILE A 63 3.16 -13.03 3.26
CA ILE A 63 1.99 -12.48 3.96
C ILE A 63 1.97 -12.97 5.41
N PHE A 64 2.09 -14.28 5.62
CA PHE A 64 2.06 -14.88 6.97
C PHE A 64 3.28 -14.50 7.80
N TYR A 65 4.44 -14.40 7.14
CA TYR A 65 5.65 -13.90 7.78
C TYR A 65 5.42 -12.49 8.35
N TYR A 66 4.86 -11.58 7.56
CA TYR A 66 4.56 -10.23 8.05
C TYR A 66 3.46 -10.24 9.12
N GLN A 67 2.42 -11.06 9.01
CA GLN A 67 1.40 -11.19 10.07
C GLN A 67 2.03 -11.57 11.41
N ALA A 68 2.91 -12.59 11.41
CA ALA A 68 3.61 -13.02 12.63
C ALA A 68 4.55 -11.94 13.18
N ILE A 69 5.30 -11.24 12.33
CA ILE A 69 6.18 -10.14 12.75
C ILE A 69 5.37 -8.98 13.34
N LEU A 70 4.34 -8.52 12.63
CA LEU A 70 3.46 -7.44 13.09
C LEU A 70 2.81 -7.79 14.44
N SER A 71 2.25 -8.99 14.58
CA SER A 71 1.68 -9.47 15.84
C SER A 71 2.74 -9.49 16.96
N SER A 72 3.96 -9.98 16.70
CA SER A 72 5.04 -9.99 17.70
C SER A 72 5.52 -8.59 18.12
N GLU A 73 5.31 -7.58 17.29
CA GLU A 73 5.55 -6.17 17.63
C GLU A 73 4.37 -5.51 18.36
N GLY A 74 3.33 -6.28 18.68
CA GLY A 74 2.12 -5.81 19.37
C GLY A 74 1.12 -5.11 18.44
N LEU A 75 1.23 -5.29 17.12
CA LEU A 75 0.29 -4.73 16.16
C LEU A 75 -0.78 -5.77 15.85
N ALA A 76 -1.98 -5.54 16.39
CA ALA A 76 -3.15 -6.38 16.15
C ALA A 76 -3.38 -6.73 14.67
N GLN A 77 -3.52 -8.03 14.41
CA GLN A 77 -3.89 -8.65 13.15
C GLN A 77 -5.33 -9.18 13.28
N ILE A 78 -6.27 -8.65 12.52
CA ILE A 78 -7.70 -8.97 12.63
C ILE A 78 -8.21 -9.55 11.31
N ALA A 79 -8.73 -10.78 11.32
CA ALA A 79 -9.34 -11.40 10.14
C ALA A 79 -10.87 -11.33 10.18
N VAL A 80 -11.48 -11.06 9.02
CA VAL A 80 -12.93 -11.06 8.82
C VAL A 80 -13.23 -11.93 7.61
N ILE A 81 -13.69 -13.15 7.84
CA ILE A 81 -13.96 -14.16 6.83
C ILE A 81 -15.39 -13.99 6.34
N MET A 82 -15.50 -13.29 5.21
CA MET A 82 -16.77 -12.91 4.57
C MET A 82 -17.10 -13.81 3.37
N GLY A 83 -16.27 -14.81 3.08
CA GLY A 83 -16.52 -15.79 2.04
C GLY A 83 -15.51 -16.92 2.09
N THR A 84 -14.95 -17.29 0.94
CA THR A 84 -14.06 -18.46 0.89
C THR A 84 -12.66 -18.11 1.40
N SER A 85 -12.08 -18.99 2.21
CA SER A 85 -10.70 -18.91 2.70
C SER A 85 -10.04 -20.29 2.55
N VAL A 86 -9.52 -20.56 1.35
CA VAL A 86 -8.93 -21.85 0.99
C VAL A 86 -7.39 -21.83 0.96
N ALA A 87 -6.78 -22.97 1.31
CA ALA A 87 -5.36 -23.24 1.21
C ALA A 87 -4.51 -22.17 1.92
N GLY A 88 -3.70 -21.40 1.17
CA GLY A 88 -2.90 -20.34 1.77
C GLY A 88 -3.75 -19.29 2.48
N SER A 89 -4.89 -18.90 1.91
CA SER A 89 -5.72 -17.86 2.54
C SER A 89 -6.31 -18.30 3.89
N ALA A 90 -6.39 -19.61 4.16
CA ALA A 90 -6.80 -20.12 5.47
C ALA A 90 -5.81 -19.72 6.58
N TYR A 91 -4.51 -19.58 6.27
CA TYR A 91 -3.53 -19.06 7.23
C TYR A 91 -3.68 -17.56 7.48
N VAL A 92 -4.18 -16.77 6.51
CA VAL A 92 -4.50 -15.35 6.76
C VAL A 92 -5.50 -15.25 7.90
N SER A 93 -6.50 -16.13 7.89
CA SER A 93 -7.53 -16.22 8.93
C SER A 93 -6.98 -16.79 10.24
N ALA A 94 -6.28 -17.93 10.17
CA ALA A 94 -5.85 -18.69 11.34
C ALA A 94 -4.64 -18.10 12.10
N MET A 95 -3.87 -17.21 11.47
CA MET A 95 -2.71 -16.55 12.10
C MET A 95 -2.98 -15.13 12.59
N CYS A 96 -4.24 -14.67 12.49
CA CYS A 96 -4.63 -13.39 13.09
C CYS A 96 -4.84 -13.53 14.61
N ASP A 97 -4.63 -12.44 15.34
CA ASP A 97 -4.81 -12.39 16.79
C ASP A 97 -6.28 -12.54 17.18
N GLU A 98 -7.17 -12.00 16.35
CA GLU A 98 -8.62 -12.17 16.48
C GLU A 98 -9.26 -12.35 15.10
N SER A 99 -10.27 -13.21 15.02
CA SER A 99 -10.87 -13.63 13.76
C SER A 99 -12.40 -13.76 13.86
N ILE A 100 -13.09 -13.23 12.86
CA ILE A 100 -14.56 -13.20 12.75
C ILE A 100 -14.96 -13.99 11.51
N ILE A 101 -15.94 -14.89 11.62
CA ILE A 101 -16.48 -15.64 10.47
C ILE A 101 -17.98 -15.44 10.33
N VAL A 102 -18.45 -15.21 9.09
CA VAL A 102 -19.87 -15.05 8.77
C VAL A 102 -20.54 -16.41 8.60
N HIS A 103 -21.62 -16.66 9.34
CA HIS A 103 -22.38 -17.90 9.27
C HIS A 103 -22.99 -18.16 7.89
N LYS A 104 -22.95 -19.43 7.42
CA LYS A 104 -23.47 -19.87 6.11
C LYS A 104 -22.90 -19.13 4.90
N GLN A 105 -21.71 -18.54 5.05
CA GLN A 105 -21.06 -17.76 4.02
C GLN A 105 -19.54 -17.93 4.10
N GLY A 106 -18.97 -17.63 5.27
CA GLY A 106 -17.55 -17.78 5.54
C GLY A 106 -17.16 -19.26 5.65
N THR A 107 -16.10 -19.66 4.93
CA THR A 107 -15.53 -21.01 5.03
C THR A 107 -14.01 -20.99 5.08
N ILE A 108 -13.41 -21.80 5.95
CA ILE A 108 -11.95 -21.91 6.12
C ILE A 108 -11.51 -23.37 5.96
N PHE A 109 -10.57 -23.65 5.07
CA PHE A 109 -9.97 -24.99 4.97
C PHE A 109 -8.65 -24.98 4.22
N LEU A 110 -7.70 -25.84 4.62
CA LEU A 110 -6.44 -26.03 3.88
C LEU A 110 -6.68 -26.75 2.54
N GLY A 111 -7.58 -27.72 2.52
CA GLY A 111 -8.00 -28.44 1.32
C GLY A 111 -9.50 -28.35 1.17
N GLY A 112 -9.97 -27.74 0.08
CA GLY A 112 -11.42 -27.60 -0.16
C GLY A 112 -12.11 -28.92 -0.54
N PRO A 113 -13.45 -28.92 -0.62
CA PRO A 113 -14.23 -30.10 -0.96
C PRO A 113 -13.76 -30.88 -2.21
N PRO A 114 -13.36 -30.21 -3.32
CA PRO A 114 -12.84 -30.92 -4.49
C PRO A 114 -11.57 -31.74 -4.19
N LEU A 115 -10.70 -31.21 -3.33
CA LEU A 115 -9.45 -31.89 -2.95
C LEU A 115 -9.72 -33.06 -1.99
N VAL A 116 -10.63 -32.89 -1.04
CA VAL A 116 -11.06 -33.96 -0.12
C VAL A 116 -11.66 -35.12 -0.91
N LYS A 117 -12.55 -34.82 -1.86
CA LYS A 117 -13.16 -35.83 -2.73
C LYS A 117 -12.12 -36.55 -3.60
N ALA A 118 -11.18 -35.82 -4.18
CA ALA A 118 -10.12 -36.41 -4.99
C ALA A 118 -9.17 -37.31 -4.18
N ALA A 119 -8.86 -36.93 -2.93
CA ALA A 119 -7.90 -37.65 -2.10
C ALA A 119 -8.51 -38.85 -1.33
N THR A 120 -9.78 -38.73 -0.90
CA THR A 120 -10.40 -39.69 0.03
C THR A 120 -11.68 -40.34 -0.50
N GLY A 121 -12.24 -39.82 -1.60
CA GLY A 121 -13.55 -40.24 -2.13
C GLY A 121 -14.75 -39.73 -1.34
N GLN A 122 -14.55 -39.03 -0.21
CA GLN A 122 -15.64 -38.48 0.58
C GLN A 122 -16.27 -37.25 -0.09
N ASP A 123 -17.59 -37.20 -0.13
CA ASP A 123 -18.34 -36.02 -0.58
C ASP A 123 -18.82 -35.25 0.64
N VAL A 124 -18.33 -34.02 0.80
CA VAL A 124 -18.61 -33.14 1.95
C VAL A 124 -18.84 -31.73 1.44
N SER A 125 -19.81 -31.02 2.00
CA SER A 125 -20.05 -29.62 1.62
C SER A 125 -19.00 -28.68 2.23
N ALA A 126 -18.86 -27.48 1.66
CA ALA A 126 -17.93 -26.47 2.19
C ALA A 126 -18.30 -26.03 3.63
N GLU A 127 -19.60 -25.92 3.93
CA GLU A 127 -20.10 -25.55 5.26
C GLU A 127 -19.81 -26.65 6.30
N GLU A 128 -20.00 -27.92 5.95
CA GLU A 128 -19.68 -29.04 6.84
C GLU A 128 -18.17 -29.19 7.08
N LEU A 129 -17.36 -28.91 6.05
CA LEU A 129 -15.91 -29.05 6.09
C LEU A 129 -15.23 -27.91 6.86
N GLY A 130 -15.75 -26.69 6.76
CA GLY A 130 -15.05 -25.50 7.25
C GLY A 130 -15.94 -24.28 7.52
N GLY A 131 -17.23 -24.48 7.80
CA GLY A 131 -18.15 -23.38 8.08
C GLY A 131 -17.98 -22.73 9.46
N ALA A 132 -18.74 -21.66 9.69
CA ALA A 132 -18.70 -20.88 10.92
C ALA A 132 -18.99 -21.69 12.19
N ASP A 133 -19.98 -22.58 12.16
CA ASP A 133 -20.33 -23.40 13.32
C ASP A 133 -19.21 -24.38 13.71
N LEU A 134 -18.48 -24.90 12.73
CA LEU A 134 -17.32 -25.76 12.99
C LEU A 134 -16.19 -24.97 13.64
N HIS A 135 -15.88 -23.79 13.10
CA HIS A 135 -14.73 -23.00 13.56
C HIS A 135 -14.94 -22.28 14.89
N CYS A 136 -16.14 -21.77 15.15
CA CYS A 136 -16.44 -21.09 16.41
C CYS A 136 -16.80 -22.05 17.57
N ARG A 137 -17.35 -23.25 17.28
CA ARG A 137 -17.85 -24.15 18.35
C ARG A 137 -16.98 -25.37 18.61
N LYS A 138 -16.19 -25.82 17.64
CA LYS A 138 -15.44 -27.09 17.76
C LYS A 138 -13.93 -26.91 17.62
N SER A 139 -13.46 -26.33 16.52
CA SER A 139 -12.01 -26.24 16.27
C SER A 139 -11.33 -25.05 16.94
N GLY A 140 -12.05 -23.94 17.16
CA GLY A 140 -11.49 -22.72 17.74
C GLY A 140 -10.60 -21.92 16.78
N VAL A 141 -10.68 -22.19 15.47
CA VAL A 141 -9.95 -21.40 14.45
C VAL A 141 -10.54 -20.00 14.29
N SER A 142 -11.83 -19.81 14.62
CA SER A 142 -12.46 -18.50 14.61
C SER A 142 -13.06 -18.13 15.97
N ASP A 143 -12.82 -16.90 16.40
CA ASP A 143 -13.17 -16.41 17.74
C ASP A 143 -14.61 -15.89 17.80
N TYR A 144 -15.08 -15.26 16.72
CA TYR A 144 -16.37 -14.58 16.71
C TYR A 144 -17.28 -15.08 15.58
N TYR A 145 -18.53 -15.32 15.95
CA TYR A 145 -19.59 -15.76 15.05
C TYR A 145 -20.45 -14.58 14.60
N ALA A 146 -20.37 -14.23 13.32
CA ALA A 146 -21.18 -13.18 12.70
C ALA A 146 -22.39 -13.76 11.98
N LEU A 147 -23.46 -12.96 11.89
CA LEU A 147 -24.72 -13.37 11.24
C LEU A 147 -24.78 -12.97 9.77
N ASP A 148 -24.13 -11.85 9.45
CA ASP A 148 -23.99 -11.29 8.12
C ASP A 148 -22.75 -10.36 8.12
N ASP A 149 -22.44 -9.81 6.95
CA ASP A 149 -21.30 -8.91 6.73
C ASP A 149 -21.36 -7.64 7.61
N ASN A 150 -22.55 -7.05 7.80
CA ASN A 150 -22.69 -5.85 8.62
C ASN A 150 -22.41 -6.13 10.09
N HIS A 151 -22.88 -7.28 10.59
CA HIS A 151 -22.59 -7.74 11.93
C HIS A 151 -21.09 -8.03 12.08
N ALA A 152 -20.45 -8.65 11.07
CA ALA A 152 -19.01 -8.89 11.09
C ALA A 152 -18.21 -7.58 11.20
N LEU A 153 -18.52 -6.58 10.38
CA LEU A 153 -17.86 -5.27 10.43
C LEU A 153 -18.12 -4.53 11.75
N TYR A 154 -19.31 -4.68 12.34
CA TYR A 154 -19.61 -4.17 13.68
C TYR A 154 -18.71 -4.80 14.76
N LEU A 155 -18.52 -6.13 14.71
CA LEU A 155 -17.61 -6.84 15.61
C LEU A 155 -16.16 -6.40 15.40
N THR A 156 -15.71 -6.25 14.15
CA THR A 156 -14.37 -5.71 13.84
C THR A 156 -14.14 -4.36 14.50
N ARG A 157 -15.13 -3.46 14.44
CA ARG A 157 -15.04 -2.13 15.08
C ARG A 157 -15.00 -2.22 16.61
N LYS A 158 -15.65 -3.22 17.22
CA LYS A 158 -15.53 -3.48 18.67
C LYS A 158 -14.13 -3.92 19.04
N ILE A 159 -13.53 -4.82 18.26
CA ILE A 159 -12.14 -5.25 18.46
C ILE A 159 -11.20 -4.04 18.40
N VAL A 160 -11.29 -3.25 17.32
CA VAL A 160 -10.46 -2.04 17.13
C VAL A 160 -10.60 -1.06 18.30
N ARG A 161 -11.83 -0.88 18.82
CA ARG A 161 -12.08 -0.02 19.99
C ARG A 161 -11.35 -0.49 21.26
N ASN A 162 -11.07 -1.78 21.39
CA ASN A 162 -10.49 -2.40 22.58
C ASN A 162 -8.96 -2.57 22.50
N LEU A 163 -8.31 -2.16 21.41
CA LEU A 163 -6.86 -2.33 21.21
C LEU A 163 -5.97 -1.55 22.19
N ASN A 164 -6.56 -0.71 23.06
CA ASN A 164 -5.83 0.18 23.97
C ASN A 164 -4.74 1.00 23.25
N TYR A 165 -5.02 1.35 21.99
CA TYR A 165 -4.07 2.02 21.11
C TYR A 165 -3.99 3.51 21.45
N GLN A 166 -2.76 4.01 21.61
CA GLN A 166 -2.48 5.44 21.76
C GLN A 166 -1.35 5.85 20.83
N LYS A 167 -1.65 6.77 19.92
CA LYS A 167 -0.66 7.38 19.03
C LYS A 167 0.22 8.34 19.83
N LYS A 168 1.53 8.07 19.88
CA LYS A 168 2.53 8.98 20.44
C LYS A 168 3.13 9.78 19.29
N VAL A 169 3.00 11.10 19.35
CA VAL A 169 3.52 11.98 18.31
C VAL A 169 4.72 12.74 18.85
N ASP A 170 5.89 12.45 18.29
CA ASP A 170 7.17 13.01 18.72
C ASP A 170 7.60 14.24 17.90
N VAL A 171 6.64 14.94 17.28
CA VAL A 171 6.87 16.16 16.49
C VAL A 171 6.01 17.32 16.98
N THR A 172 6.46 18.54 16.77
CA THR A 172 5.66 19.73 17.06
C THR A 172 4.53 19.87 16.05
N ILE A 173 3.28 19.83 16.51
CA ILE A 173 2.09 20.10 15.68
C ILE A 173 1.61 21.51 15.96
N GLU A 174 1.43 22.30 14.91
CA GLU A 174 0.79 23.62 14.96
C GLU A 174 -0.64 23.55 14.40
N PRO A 175 -1.52 24.53 14.68
CA PRO A 175 -2.80 24.63 14.01
C PRO A 175 -2.62 24.68 12.49
N SER A 176 -3.39 23.88 11.76
CA SER A 176 -3.36 23.88 10.30
C SER A 176 -3.87 25.21 9.77
N GLU A 177 -3.13 25.81 8.84
CA GLU A 177 -3.56 26.96 8.04
C GLU A 177 -3.71 26.51 6.58
N ASP A 178 -4.78 26.91 5.91
CA ASP A 178 -4.92 26.64 4.48
C ASP A 178 -3.91 27.46 3.66
N PRO A 179 -3.44 26.94 2.51
CA PRO A 179 -2.60 27.72 1.60
C PRO A 179 -3.32 28.98 1.12
N LEU A 180 -2.57 30.04 0.80
CA LEU A 180 -3.14 31.29 0.28
C LEU A 180 -3.68 31.14 -1.14
N PHE A 181 -3.19 30.16 -1.88
CA PHE A 181 -3.50 29.93 -3.28
C PHE A 181 -4.37 28.68 -3.46
N PRO A 182 -5.38 28.73 -4.34
CA PRO A 182 -6.17 27.56 -4.71
C PRO A 182 -5.32 26.41 -5.28
N ALA A 183 -5.69 25.17 -4.95
CA ALA A 183 -4.96 23.97 -5.39
C ALA A 183 -5.12 23.69 -6.89
N ASP A 184 -6.24 24.08 -7.50
CA ASP A 184 -6.55 23.89 -8.93
C ASP A 184 -5.59 24.66 -9.86
N GLU A 185 -4.97 25.73 -9.37
CA GLU A 185 -3.92 26.44 -10.09
C GLU A 185 -2.70 25.54 -10.41
N LEU A 186 -2.51 24.42 -9.70
CA LEU A 186 -1.47 23.43 -9.98
C LEU A 186 -1.56 22.86 -11.40
N TYR A 187 -2.77 22.71 -11.96
CA TYR A 187 -2.95 22.24 -13.33
C TYR A 187 -2.30 23.19 -14.35
N GLY A 188 -2.39 24.51 -14.12
CA GLY A 188 -1.84 25.52 -15.01
C GLY A 188 -0.31 25.69 -14.90
N ILE A 189 0.24 25.39 -13.73
CA ILE A 189 1.68 25.50 -13.43
C ILE A 189 2.44 24.36 -14.11
N VAL A 190 2.10 23.12 -13.76
CA VAL A 190 2.83 21.93 -14.24
C VAL A 190 2.41 21.62 -15.68
N GLY A 191 1.10 21.67 -15.97
CA GLY A 191 0.54 21.32 -17.27
C GLY A 191 0.87 19.88 -17.68
N THR A 192 0.69 19.57 -18.97
CA THR A 192 0.95 18.23 -19.54
C THR A 192 2.25 18.15 -20.35
N ASN A 193 2.91 19.29 -20.59
CA ASN A 193 4.14 19.35 -21.36
C ASN A 193 5.36 19.15 -20.45
N LEU A 194 5.90 17.93 -20.43
CA LEU A 194 7.05 17.54 -19.62
C LEU A 194 8.34 18.34 -19.91
N LYS A 195 8.41 19.08 -21.03
CA LYS A 195 9.57 19.92 -21.39
C LYS A 195 9.42 21.36 -20.90
N ARG A 196 8.24 21.76 -20.41
CA ARG A 196 8.02 23.10 -19.90
C ARG A 196 8.73 23.23 -18.55
N ILE A 197 9.61 24.23 -18.47
CA ILE A 197 10.23 24.61 -17.20
C ILE A 197 9.21 25.46 -16.44
N PHE A 198 9.05 25.17 -15.15
CA PHE A 198 8.25 25.95 -14.21
C PHE A 198 9.04 26.11 -12.91
N ASP A 199 8.71 27.13 -12.12
CA ASP A 199 9.32 27.31 -10.81
C ASP A 199 8.61 26.40 -9.80
N ILE A 200 9.36 25.48 -9.18
CA ILE A 200 8.81 24.56 -8.17
C ILE A 200 8.25 25.30 -6.95
N ARG A 201 8.69 26.53 -6.69
CA ARG A 201 8.15 27.38 -5.60
C ARG A 201 6.66 27.64 -5.76
N GLU A 202 6.16 27.74 -6.99
CA GLU A 202 4.72 27.90 -7.27
C GLU A 202 3.92 26.67 -6.81
N VAL A 203 4.48 25.48 -6.97
CA VAL A 203 3.86 24.24 -6.47
C VAL A 203 3.92 24.20 -4.94
N ILE A 204 5.08 24.52 -4.36
CA ILE A 204 5.27 24.54 -2.89
C ILE A 204 4.27 25.49 -2.23
N ALA A 205 4.09 26.71 -2.77
CA ALA A 205 3.18 27.71 -2.24
C ALA A 205 1.71 27.25 -2.15
N ARG A 206 1.28 26.32 -3.01
CA ARG A 206 -0.09 25.77 -3.05
C ARG A 206 -0.27 24.54 -2.17
N ILE A 207 0.83 23.97 -1.66
CA ILE A 207 0.81 22.75 -0.86
C ILE A 207 1.04 23.04 0.63
N VAL A 208 1.84 24.04 0.99
CA VAL A 208 2.24 24.30 2.38
C VAL A 208 1.30 25.25 3.12
N ASP A 209 1.25 25.11 4.45
CA ASP A 209 0.39 25.90 5.33
C ASP A 209 0.67 27.40 5.20
N GLY A 210 -0.39 28.18 4.98
CA GLY A 210 -0.32 29.63 4.80
C GLY A 210 0.61 30.08 3.65
N SER A 211 0.97 29.16 2.74
CA SER A 211 1.99 29.39 1.70
C SER A 211 3.34 29.86 2.25
N LYS A 212 3.66 29.53 3.50
CA LYS A 212 4.89 29.91 4.19
C LYS A 212 5.98 28.87 3.94
N PHE A 213 7.07 29.29 3.30
CA PHE A 213 8.23 28.45 3.03
C PHE A 213 9.52 29.17 3.39
N SER A 214 10.32 28.57 4.27
CA SER A 214 11.63 29.08 4.67
C SER A 214 12.71 28.41 3.82
N GLU A 215 13.06 29.03 2.71
CA GLU A 215 14.05 28.50 1.77
C GLU A 215 15.48 28.51 2.37
N PHE A 216 16.16 27.38 2.28
CA PHE A 216 17.56 27.20 2.65
C PHE A 216 18.46 27.39 1.43
N LYS A 217 19.52 28.20 1.57
CA LYS A 217 20.47 28.51 0.49
C LYS A 217 19.79 29.01 -0.80
N SER A 218 18.84 29.93 -0.68
CA SER A 218 18.09 30.50 -1.83
C SER A 218 18.94 31.09 -2.97
N LEU A 219 20.19 31.47 -2.67
CA LEU A 219 21.14 32.04 -3.65
C LEU A 219 22.19 31.04 -4.17
N TYR A 220 22.08 29.74 -3.85
CA TYR A 220 23.07 28.73 -4.22
C TYR A 220 22.42 27.42 -4.69
N GLY A 221 22.68 27.01 -5.92
CA GLY A 221 22.15 25.76 -6.48
C GLY A 221 20.66 25.84 -6.81
N ASP A 222 20.29 26.81 -7.65
CA ASP A 222 18.90 27.15 -8.04
C ASP A 222 18.13 26.03 -8.77
N THR A 223 18.83 24.98 -9.22
CA THR A 223 18.24 23.76 -9.81
C THR A 223 17.63 22.81 -8.78
N LEU A 224 17.90 23.01 -7.48
CA LEU A 224 17.30 22.25 -6.38
C LEU A 224 16.87 23.20 -5.26
N VAL A 225 15.56 23.43 -5.15
CA VAL A 225 14.99 24.25 -4.08
C VAL A 225 14.89 23.40 -2.82
N THR A 226 15.43 23.92 -1.71
CA THR A 226 15.38 23.25 -0.42
C THR A 226 14.87 24.19 0.65
N GLY A 227 14.12 23.68 1.63
CA GLY A 227 13.64 24.52 2.72
C GLY A 227 12.67 23.82 3.65
N PHE A 228 12.16 24.58 4.61
CA PHE A 228 11.28 24.10 5.66
C PHE A 228 9.90 24.73 5.55
N ALA A 229 8.87 23.92 5.81
CA ALA A 229 7.47 24.32 5.80
C ALA A 229 6.64 23.46 6.76
N ARG A 230 5.33 23.70 6.78
CA ARG A 230 4.36 22.82 7.42
C ARG A 230 3.27 22.38 6.44
N ILE A 231 2.72 21.19 6.65
CA ILE A 231 1.56 20.66 5.93
C ILE A 231 0.60 20.10 6.99
N PHE A 232 -0.61 20.64 7.08
CA PHE A 232 -1.59 20.29 8.13
C PHE A 232 -1.00 20.36 9.56
N GLY A 233 -0.16 21.37 9.81
CA GLY A 233 0.51 21.56 11.07
C GLY A 233 1.76 20.70 11.28
N TYR A 234 2.04 19.70 10.43
CA TYR A 234 3.22 18.85 10.55
C TYR A 234 4.46 19.51 9.92
N PRO A 235 5.61 19.53 10.61
CA PRO A 235 6.84 20.11 10.07
C PRO A 235 7.44 19.21 8.98
N VAL A 236 7.82 19.81 7.85
CA VAL A 236 8.38 19.11 6.70
C VAL A 236 9.62 19.83 6.16
N GLY A 237 10.58 19.04 5.68
CA GLY A 237 11.67 19.50 4.83
C GLY A 237 11.36 19.15 3.38
N ILE A 238 11.38 20.14 2.49
CA ILE A 238 11.06 19.97 1.07
C ILE A 238 12.34 20.07 0.26
N LEU A 239 12.53 19.12 -0.65
CA LEU A 239 13.53 19.15 -1.70
C LEU A 239 12.80 19.05 -3.04
N GLY A 240 12.83 20.13 -3.82
CA GLY A 240 12.10 20.26 -5.08
C GLY A 240 13.04 20.51 -6.25
N ASN A 241 13.01 19.64 -7.26
CA ASN A 241 13.75 19.84 -8.51
C ASN A 241 13.23 21.08 -9.25
N ASN A 242 14.14 21.92 -9.71
CA ASN A 242 13.85 23.20 -10.38
C ASN A 242 14.71 23.41 -11.64
N GLY A 243 15.20 22.31 -12.24
CA GLY A 243 16.08 22.33 -13.40
C GLY A 243 16.66 20.96 -13.74
N VAL A 244 17.48 20.90 -14.80
CA VAL A 244 18.15 19.66 -15.26
C VAL A 244 19.37 19.37 -14.39
N LEU A 245 19.52 18.11 -13.95
CA LEU A 245 20.76 17.61 -13.37
C LEU A 245 21.66 17.13 -14.51
N PHE A 246 22.74 17.86 -14.78
CA PHE A 246 23.64 17.54 -15.88
C PHE A 246 24.54 16.34 -15.54
N SER A 247 24.57 15.37 -16.44
CA SER A 247 25.69 14.45 -16.61
C SER A 247 26.01 14.37 -18.11
N GLU A 248 27.10 15.00 -18.53
CA GLU A 248 27.52 15.01 -19.93
C GLU A 248 28.45 13.82 -20.21
N SER A 249 28.15 13.02 -21.24
CA SER A 249 29.12 12.49 -22.23
C SER A 249 28.48 11.51 -23.23
N ALA A 250 28.74 11.78 -24.53
CA ALA A 250 29.05 10.85 -25.63
C ALA A 250 28.20 11.05 -26.91
N ARG A 251 28.88 11.43 -28.01
CA ARG A 251 28.36 11.46 -29.40
C ARG A 251 29.28 10.61 -30.29
N LYS A 252 28.72 9.60 -30.97
CA LYS A 252 29.38 8.91 -32.11
C LYS A 252 28.38 8.04 -32.93
N PHE A 253 27.34 8.63 -33.53
CA PHE A 253 26.44 7.93 -34.48
C PHE A 253 26.00 8.85 -35.63
N SER A 254 25.66 8.27 -36.79
CA SER A 254 25.05 8.92 -37.97
C SER A 254 23.54 9.11 -37.76
N SER A 255 23.00 10.26 -38.16
CA SER A 255 21.61 10.69 -37.83
C SER A 255 20.48 9.77 -38.32
N ALA A 256 20.64 9.03 -39.42
CA ALA A 256 19.61 8.16 -39.98
C ALA A 256 19.58 6.77 -39.32
N ASP A 257 20.75 6.17 -39.11
CA ASP A 257 20.88 4.89 -38.38
C ASP A 257 20.50 5.07 -36.91
N GLU A 258 20.79 6.25 -36.36
CA GLU A 258 20.37 6.65 -35.02
C GLU A 258 18.85 6.74 -34.89
N ALA A 259 18.13 7.25 -35.90
CA ALA A 259 16.67 7.33 -35.86
C ALA A 259 15.99 5.96 -35.90
N ALA A 260 16.44 5.06 -36.78
CA ALA A 260 15.86 3.71 -36.93
C ALA A 260 16.09 2.83 -35.68
N LEU A 261 17.22 3.00 -34.99
CA LEU A 261 17.49 2.35 -33.70
C LEU A 261 16.71 2.99 -32.55
N LYS A 262 16.51 4.32 -32.57
CA LYS A 262 15.83 5.05 -31.50
C LYS A 262 14.32 4.89 -31.51
N GLU A 263 13.67 4.79 -32.65
CA GLU A 263 12.20 4.75 -32.73
C GLU A 263 11.55 3.62 -31.91
N PRO A 264 11.96 2.33 -32.01
CA PRO A 264 11.41 1.28 -31.16
C PRO A 264 11.75 1.48 -29.68
N ILE A 265 12.90 2.12 -29.39
CA ILE A 265 13.30 2.46 -28.02
C ILE A 265 12.40 3.55 -27.46
N ILE A 266 12.22 4.67 -28.17
CA ILE A 266 11.36 5.79 -27.76
C ILE A 266 9.95 5.28 -27.49
N LYS A 267 9.38 4.48 -28.39
CA LYS A 267 8.04 3.91 -28.20
C LYS A 267 7.97 3.05 -26.93
N LYS A 268 8.99 2.21 -26.70
CA LYS A 268 9.07 1.42 -25.47
C LYS A 268 9.16 2.32 -24.22
N PHE A 269 9.94 3.39 -24.27
CA PHE A 269 10.03 4.37 -23.19
C PHE A 269 8.71 5.12 -22.95
N GLU A 270 7.95 5.43 -24.00
CA GLU A 270 6.62 6.06 -23.87
C GLU A 270 5.61 5.09 -23.24
N GLU A 271 5.60 3.83 -23.67
CA GLU A 271 4.72 2.80 -23.12
C GLU A 271 5.07 2.47 -21.66
N GLU A 272 6.35 2.18 -21.38
CA GLU A 272 6.82 1.77 -20.06
C GLU A 272 6.98 2.95 -19.08
N GLY A 273 7.15 4.17 -19.60
CA GLY A 273 7.21 5.41 -18.82
C GLY A 273 5.85 5.99 -18.47
N SER A 274 4.76 5.40 -18.98
CA SER A 274 3.41 5.81 -18.61
C SER A 274 3.15 5.60 -17.11
N PRO A 275 2.51 6.56 -16.42
CA PRO A 275 2.12 6.39 -15.00
C PRO A 275 1.29 5.12 -14.77
N TYR A 276 0.44 4.74 -15.72
CA TYR A 276 -0.37 3.52 -15.62
C TYR A 276 0.49 2.24 -15.69
N TYR A 277 1.55 2.26 -16.50
CA TYR A 277 2.45 1.12 -16.59
C TYR A 277 3.23 0.90 -15.30
N SER A 278 3.67 2.02 -14.69
CA SER A 278 4.31 2.07 -13.37
C SER A 278 3.39 1.56 -12.26
N SER A 279 2.19 2.15 -12.15
CA SER A 279 1.25 1.86 -11.07
C SER A 279 0.67 0.44 -11.14
N ALA A 280 0.43 -0.07 -12.36
CA ALA A 280 0.01 -1.47 -12.57
C ALA A 280 1.04 -2.50 -12.06
N ARG A 281 2.28 -2.08 -11.83
CA ARG A 281 3.38 -2.92 -11.31
C ARG A 281 3.77 -2.58 -9.89
N LEU A 282 3.09 -1.64 -9.24
CA LEU A 282 3.42 -1.15 -7.90
C LEU A 282 4.87 -0.65 -7.83
N CYS A 283 5.29 0.10 -8.85
CA CYS A 283 6.50 0.93 -8.76
C CYS A 283 6.24 2.20 -7.94
N ASP A 284 4.96 2.58 -7.83
CA ASP A 284 4.40 3.63 -7.00
C ASP A 284 3.20 3.07 -6.22
N ASP A 285 2.72 3.83 -5.21
CA ASP A 285 1.56 3.46 -4.40
C ASP A 285 0.22 4.00 -4.96
N GLY A 286 0.26 4.63 -6.13
CA GLY A 286 -0.92 5.16 -6.80
C GLY A 286 -0.64 6.46 -7.57
N ILE A 287 -1.41 6.65 -8.64
CA ILE A 287 -1.51 7.94 -9.34
C ILE A 287 -2.51 8.79 -8.58
N ILE A 288 -2.14 10.03 -8.27
CA ILE A 288 -3.00 10.98 -7.58
C ILE A 288 -3.32 12.17 -8.48
N ASP A 289 -4.46 12.81 -8.24
CA ASP A 289 -4.72 14.12 -8.80
C ASP A 289 -3.73 15.14 -8.20
N PRO A 290 -3.05 15.98 -9.00
CA PRO A 290 -2.19 17.04 -8.48
C PRO A 290 -2.83 17.88 -7.36
N VAL A 291 -4.13 18.16 -7.41
CA VAL A 291 -4.81 18.96 -6.39
C VAL A 291 -4.94 18.24 -5.04
N ASP A 292 -4.92 16.90 -5.05
CA ASP A 292 -5.00 16.07 -3.85
C ASP A 292 -3.64 15.91 -3.15
N THR A 293 -2.54 16.39 -3.75
CA THR A 293 -1.18 16.23 -3.22
C THR A 293 -1.08 16.64 -1.75
N ARG A 294 -1.64 17.80 -1.39
CA ARG A 294 -1.64 18.30 -0.01
C ARG A 294 -2.34 17.31 0.94
N LEU A 295 -3.55 16.88 0.58
CA LEU A 295 -4.36 15.96 1.39
C LEU A 295 -3.66 14.60 1.55
N VAL A 296 -3.16 14.03 0.45
CA VAL A 296 -2.46 12.74 0.46
C VAL A 296 -1.21 12.81 1.35
N LEU A 297 -0.41 13.88 1.26
CA LEU A 297 0.75 14.08 2.13
C LEU A 297 0.33 14.23 3.60
N GLY A 298 -0.72 15.00 3.89
CA GLY A 298 -1.23 15.18 5.25
C GLY A 298 -1.67 13.86 5.90
N LEU A 299 -2.43 13.06 5.17
CA LEU A 299 -2.87 11.74 5.63
C LEU A 299 -1.68 10.79 5.79
N SER A 300 -0.71 10.83 4.88
CA SER A 300 0.50 9.99 4.93
C SER A 300 1.39 10.34 6.12
N LEU A 301 1.60 11.63 6.39
CA LEU A 301 2.33 12.11 7.57
C LEU A 301 1.63 11.69 8.85
N SER A 302 0.31 11.85 8.91
CA SER A 302 -0.47 11.37 10.05
C SER A 302 -0.33 9.86 10.24
N ALA A 303 -0.42 9.06 9.17
CA ALA A 303 -0.22 7.61 9.26
C ALA A 303 1.20 7.25 9.72
N ALA A 304 2.23 7.92 9.20
CA ALA A 304 3.63 7.65 9.55
C ALA A 304 3.96 7.91 11.03
N LEU A 305 3.32 8.92 11.63
CA LEU A 305 3.48 9.25 13.05
C LEU A 305 2.83 8.24 14.02
N ASN A 306 2.37 7.09 13.53
CA ASN A 306 2.07 5.92 14.38
C ASN A 306 3.38 5.20 14.80
N ALA A 307 4.46 5.35 14.01
CA ALA A 307 5.79 4.83 14.31
C ALA A 307 6.68 5.91 14.96
N PRO A 308 7.58 5.52 15.88
CA PRO A 308 8.56 6.45 16.43
C PRO A 308 9.58 6.88 15.37
N ILE A 309 9.98 8.16 15.41
CA ILE A 309 11.02 8.68 14.53
C ILE A 309 12.38 8.08 14.94
N GLN A 310 13.04 7.39 14.02
CA GLN A 310 14.32 6.76 14.27
C GLN A 310 15.47 7.77 14.13
N LYS A 311 16.52 7.58 14.94
CA LYS A 311 17.78 8.29 14.74
C LYS A 311 18.42 7.80 13.44
N THR A 312 18.90 8.74 12.63
CA THR A 312 19.65 8.43 11.41
C THR A 312 21.14 8.40 11.72
N ASP A 313 21.78 7.25 11.52
CA ASP A 313 23.24 7.12 11.56
C ASP A 313 23.76 7.01 10.11
N PHE A 314 24.63 7.94 9.72
CA PHE A 314 25.17 8.00 8.35
C PHE A 314 26.47 7.21 8.23
N ALA A 315 26.70 6.63 7.05
CA ALA A 315 28.00 6.07 6.67
C ALA A 315 29.03 7.18 6.39
N VAL A 316 30.27 6.80 6.11
CA VAL A 316 31.37 7.75 5.81
C VAL A 316 31.04 8.55 4.56
N PHE A 317 31.00 9.88 4.70
CA PHE A 317 30.90 10.80 3.56
C PHE A 317 32.24 10.93 2.85
N ARG A 318 32.23 10.84 1.51
CA ARG A 318 33.39 11.16 0.69
C ARG A 318 33.52 12.69 0.61
N MET A 319 34.50 13.23 1.33
CA MET A 319 34.83 14.66 1.33
C MET A 319 35.75 15.03 0.16
#